data_AF-A0A3M6XPK5-F1
#
_entry.id   AF-A0A3M6XPK5-F1
#
_cell.length_a   1.000
_cell.length_b   1.000
_cell.length_c   1.000
_cell.angle_alpha   90.00
_cell.angle_beta   90.00
_cell.angle_gamma   90.00
#
_symmetry.space_group_name_H-M   'P 1'
#
loop_
_entity.id
_entity.type
_entity.pdbx_description
1 polymer ?
#
loop_
_entity_poly.entity_id
_entity_poly.type
_entity_poly.pdbx_seq_one_letter_code
_entity_poly.pdbx_strand_id
1 'polypeptide(L)'
;MDQAPAKEVTTEAQRKCEGADCNNDAGSLQCPTCQKLGKESYFCSQDCFKRNWAEHKKLHKGANSTLSNLGLTQPKVISQPDADGHFNPFPAYPFTGSLRPVYPLSPRSSVPDRIRKPDYASNGIPKSEQVFVGRNKVKILTKAEQEGMRKACRLGREVLDIAAREIKPGVTTDHIDKVVHAACMERDSYPSPLNYCHFPKSVCTSPNEVICHGIPNYRPLQDGDILNLD
;
A
#
# COMPACT_ATOMS: atom_id res chain seq x y z
N MET A 1 46.62 -52.76 -29.41
CA MET A 1 46.23 -51.71 -30.38
C MET A 1 44.73 -51.56 -30.24
N ASP A 2 44.28 -50.86 -29.21
CA ASP A 2 42.85 -50.65 -28.97
C ASP A 2 42.45 -49.31 -29.55
N GLN A 3 41.73 -49.36 -30.67
CA GLN A 3 41.08 -48.19 -31.24
C GLN A 3 39.80 -47.91 -30.45
N ALA A 4 39.74 -46.73 -29.82
CA ALA A 4 38.54 -46.23 -29.18
C ALA A 4 37.44 -45.95 -30.22
N PRO A 5 36.17 -46.28 -29.95
CA PRO A 5 35.07 -45.98 -30.86
C PRO A 5 34.79 -44.47 -30.91
N ALA A 6 34.52 -43.99 -32.11
CA ALA A 6 34.19 -42.60 -32.40
C ALA A 6 32.96 -42.13 -31.61
N LYS A 7 33.04 -40.94 -31.02
CA LYS A 7 31.91 -40.28 -30.37
C LYS A 7 30.85 -39.97 -31.42
N GLU A 8 29.65 -40.52 -31.25
CA GLU A 8 28.45 -40.08 -31.95
C GLU A 8 28.22 -38.59 -31.66
N VAL A 9 28.36 -37.76 -32.70
CA VAL A 9 27.93 -36.38 -32.68
C VAL A 9 26.42 -36.41 -32.87
N THR A 10 25.67 -36.36 -31.77
CA THR A 10 24.24 -36.09 -31.82
C THR A 10 24.05 -34.70 -32.42
N THR A 11 23.55 -34.62 -33.65
CA THR A 11 23.09 -33.40 -34.28
C THR A 11 21.94 -32.82 -33.45
N GLU A 12 22.22 -31.78 -32.66
CA GLU A 12 21.19 -30.99 -32.00
C GLU A 12 20.20 -30.51 -33.07
N ALA A 13 18.91 -30.81 -32.89
CA ALA A 13 17.88 -30.32 -33.79
C ALA A 13 17.99 -28.79 -33.90
N GLN A 14 18.12 -28.31 -35.13
CA GLN A 14 18.38 -26.90 -35.44
C GLN A 14 17.16 -26.05 -35.02
N ARG A 15 17.21 -25.46 -33.83
CA ARG A 15 16.13 -24.64 -33.26
C ARG A 15 16.09 -23.29 -33.96
N LYS A 16 14.90 -22.71 -34.12
CA LYS A 16 14.74 -21.36 -34.69
C LYS A 16 14.77 -20.27 -33.62
N CYS A 17 15.34 -19.12 -33.98
CA CYS A 17 15.37 -17.94 -33.11
C CYS A 17 13.95 -17.43 -32.85
N GLU A 18 13.65 -17.06 -31.60
CA GLU A 18 12.34 -16.48 -31.23
C GLU A 18 12.24 -14.96 -31.45
N GLY A 19 13.20 -14.34 -32.14
CA GLY A 19 13.10 -12.95 -32.55
C GLY A 19 11.99 -12.77 -33.58
N ALA A 20 11.02 -11.90 -33.33
CA ALA A 20 9.88 -11.67 -34.23
C ALA A 20 10.30 -11.16 -35.62
N ASP A 21 11.48 -10.54 -35.70
CA ASP A 21 12.13 -10.04 -36.91
C ASP A 21 13.36 -10.86 -37.34
N CYS A 22 13.48 -12.12 -36.88
CA CYS A 22 14.68 -12.93 -37.05
C CYS A 22 14.40 -14.35 -37.61
N ASN A 23 15.00 -14.67 -38.76
CA ASN A 23 14.89 -15.98 -39.40
C ASN A 23 16.12 -16.89 -39.17
N ASN A 24 17.07 -16.43 -38.37
CA ASN A 24 18.29 -17.18 -38.07
C ASN A 24 17.99 -18.40 -37.21
N ASP A 25 18.92 -19.36 -37.23
CA ASP A 25 18.90 -20.44 -36.25
C ASP A 25 19.27 -19.90 -34.86
N ALA A 26 18.65 -20.46 -33.84
CA ALA A 26 18.92 -20.11 -32.46
C ALA A 26 20.32 -20.61 -32.05
N GLY A 27 21.01 -19.81 -31.23
CA GLY A 27 22.19 -20.26 -30.52
C GLY A 27 21.82 -20.88 -29.17
N SER A 28 22.80 -21.03 -28.28
CA SER A 28 22.59 -21.50 -26.91
C SER A 28 22.00 -20.44 -25.96
N LEU A 29 21.77 -19.22 -26.45
CA LEU A 29 21.31 -18.11 -25.62
C LEU A 29 19.82 -18.26 -25.28
N GLN A 30 19.54 -18.62 -24.03
CA GLN A 30 18.18 -18.80 -23.51
C GLN A 30 17.72 -17.57 -22.70
N CYS A 31 16.42 -17.26 -22.74
CA CYS A 31 15.84 -16.26 -21.86
C CYS A 31 15.85 -16.73 -20.37
N PRO A 32 16.47 -15.99 -19.43
CA PRO A 32 16.57 -16.40 -18.02
C PRO A 32 15.21 -16.56 -17.31
N THR A 33 14.21 -15.77 -17.69
CA THR A 33 12.87 -15.88 -17.10
C THR A 33 12.13 -17.10 -17.65
N CYS A 34 12.22 -17.39 -18.94
CA CYS A 34 11.63 -18.60 -19.52
C CYS A 34 12.26 -19.86 -18.91
N GLN A 35 13.58 -19.86 -18.72
CA GLN A 35 14.29 -20.94 -18.02
C GLN A 35 13.73 -21.18 -16.61
N LYS A 36 13.50 -20.12 -15.83
CA LYS A 36 12.86 -20.20 -14.49
C LYS A 36 11.41 -20.69 -14.55
N LEU A 37 10.71 -20.41 -15.65
CA LEU A 37 9.32 -20.85 -15.88
C LEU A 37 9.24 -22.25 -16.52
N GLY A 38 10.36 -22.93 -16.74
CA GLY A 38 10.41 -24.22 -17.43
C GLY A 38 10.00 -24.15 -18.91
N LYS A 39 10.08 -22.97 -19.53
CA LYS A 39 9.79 -22.74 -20.95
C LYS A 39 11.09 -22.66 -21.75
N GLU A 40 11.11 -23.34 -22.88
CA GLU A 40 12.19 -23.20 -23.86
C GLU A 40 11.99 -21.92 -24.67
N SER A 41 13.04 -21.11 -24.78
CA SER A 41 13.04 -19.87 -25.58
C SER A 41 14.48 -19.45 -25.86
N TYR A 42 14.88 -19.50 -27.13
CA TYR A 42 16.26 -19.35 -27.55
C TYR A 42 16.43 -18.27 -28.62
N PHE A 43 17.57 -17.59 -28.59
CA PHE A 43 17.91 -16.47 -29.47
C PHE A 43 19.24 -16.71 -30.18
N CYS A 44 19.39 -16.19 -31.40
CA CYS A 44 20.63 -16.36 -32.18
C CYS A 44 21.81 -15.56 -31.60
N SER A 45 21.54 -14.46 -30.88
CA SER A 45 22.57 -13.61 -30.28
C SER A 45 22.00 -12.69 -29.19
N GLN A 46 22.89 -12.11 -28.38
CA GLN A 46 22.53 -11.16 -27.32
C GLN A 46 21.84 -9.91 -27.87
N ASP A 47 22.26 -9.43 -29.04
CA ASP A 47 21.67 -8.24 -29.67
C ASP A 47 20.28 -8.53 -30.24
N CYS A 48 20.07 -9.74 -30.78
CA CYS A 48 18.75 -10.19 -31.21
C CYS A 48 17.79 -10.27 -30.02
N PHE A 49 18.25 -10.82 -28.89
CA PHE A 49 17.47 -10.88 -27.65
C PHE A 49 17.09 -9.49 -27.13
N LYS A 50 18.04 -8.54 -27.05
CA LYS A 50 17.78 -7.17 -26.56
C LYS A 50 16.77 -6.43 -27.43
N ARG A 51 16.89 -6.52 -28.75
CA ARG A 51 15.98 -5.87 -29.71
C ARG A 51 14.56 -6.45 -29.64
N ASN A 52 14.44 -7.75 -29.42
CA ASN A 52 13.14 -8.44 -29.35
C ASN A 52 12.55 -8.49 -27.93
N TRP A 53 13.26 -8.00 -26.91
CA TRP A 53 12.84 -8.07 -25.50
C TRP A 53 11.46 -7.47 -25.24
N ALA A 54 11.14 -6.33 -25.87
CA ALA A 54 9.87 -5.64 -25.64
C ALA A 54 8.65 -6.47 -26.02
N GLU A 55 8.76 -7.28 -27.08
CA GLU A 55 7.72 -8.20 -27.52
C GLU A 55 7.78 -9.52 -26.72
N HIS A 56 8.97 -10.10 -26.60
CA HIS A 56 9.18 -11.37 -25.92
C HIS A 56 8.72 -11.35 -24.45
N LYS A 57 8.95 -10.25 -23.71
CA LYS A 57 8.50 -10.12 -22.31
C LYS A 57 6.98 -10.15 -22.15
N LYS A 58 6.19 -9.95 -23.22
CA LYS A 58 4.74 -10.09 -23.17
C LYS A 58 4.31 -11.56 -23.01
N LEU A 59 5.11 -12.52 -23.48
CA LEU A 59 4.88 -13.96 -23.26
C LEU A 59 5.04 -14.37 -21.78
N HIS A 60 5.61 -13.48 -20.98
CA HIS A 60 5.79 -13.64 -19.54
C HIS A 60 4.59 -13.07 -18.78
N LYS A 61 3.67 -12.39 -19.48
CA LYS A 61 2.39 -11.95 -18.92
C LYS A 61 1.34 -13.07 -19.07
N GLY A 62 1.19 -13.86 -18.00
CA GLY A 62 0.03 -14.72 -17.74
C GLY A 62 0.43 -16.10 -17.21
N ALA A 63 0.21 -16.44 -15.94
CA ALA A 63 -1.13 -16.83 -15.46
C ALA A 63 -1.50 -16.34 -14.03
N ASN A 64 -0.60 -15.62 -13.34
CA ASN A 64 -0.83 -15.21 -11.95
C ASN A 64 -1.46 -13.83 -11.75
N SER A 65 -1.66 -13.02 -12.80
CA SER A 65 -2.07 -11.61 -12.64
C SER A 65 -3.55 -11.34 -12.93
N THR A 66 -4.21 -12.16 -13.75
CA THR A 66 -5.64 -11.98 -14.07
C THR A 66 -6.54 -12.76 -13.11
N LEU A 67 -6.19 -14.01 -12.77
CA LEU A 67 -6.95 -14.83 -11.80
C LEU A 67 -6.82 -14.32 -10.35
N SER A 68 -5.67 -13.75 -9.98
CA SER A 68 -5.47 -13.09 -8.68
C SER A 68 -6.33 -11.84 -8.52
N ASN A 69 -6.52 -11.07 -9.62
CA ASN A 69 -7.37 -9.89 -9.63
C ASN A 69 -8.87 -10.22 -9.61
N LEU A 70 -9.23 -11.45 -9.98
CA LEU A 70 -10.60 -11.98 -9.93
C LEU A 70 -10.91 -12.76 -8.64
N GLY A 71 -9.95 -12.91 -7.72
CA GLY A 71 -10.13 -13.63 -6.44
C GLY A 71 -10.37 -15.13 -6.57
N LEU A 72 -10.06 -15.74 -7.73
CA LEU A 72 -10.37 -17.15 -8.03
C LEU A 72 -9.27 -18.13 -7.61
N THR A 73 -8.13 -17.65 -7.12
CA THR A 73 -7.09 -18.48 -6.51
C THR A 73 -6.68 -17.89 -5.16
N GLN A 74 -6.65 -18.74 -4.13
CA GLN A 74 -6.21 -18.34 -2.79
C GLN A 74 -4.75 -17.86 -2.85
N PRO A 75 -4.39 -16.75 -2.17
CA PRO A 75 -2.99 -16.31 -2.09
C PRO A 75 -2.12 -17.43 -1.53
N LYS A 76 -0.95 -17.69 -2.13
CA LYS A 76 0.01 -18.69 -1.61
C LYS A 76 0.52 -18.37 -0.20
N VAL A 77 0.40 -17.12 0.24
CA VAL A 77 0.77 -16.67 1.58
C VAL A 77 -0.49 -16.14 2.26
N ILE A 78 -0.97 -16.86 3.26
CA ILE A 78 -2.12 -16.48 4.08
C ILE A 78 -1.55 -16.02 5.44
N SER A 79 -1.88 -14.80 5.86
CA SER A 79 -1.64 -14.42 7.26
C SER A 79 -2.68 -15.15 8.10
N GLN A 80 -2.23 -16.07 8.94
CA GLN A 80 -3.11 -16.65 9.95
C GLN A 80 -3.26 -15.65 11.11
N PRO A 81 -4.45 -15.58 11.74
CA PRO A 81 -4.62 -14.85 12.98
C PRO A 81 -3.70 -15.39 14.09
N ASP A 82 -3.17 -14.49 14.91
CA ASP A 82 -2.47 -14.83 16.15
C ASP A 82 -3.45 -15.21 17.28
N ALA A 83 -2.93 -15.43 18.49
CA ALA A 83 -3.73 -15.82 19.65
C ALA A 83 -4.82 -14.80 20.02
N ASP A 84 -4.60 -13.52 19.69
CA ASP A 84 -5.55 -12.44 19.95
C ASP A 84 -6.48 -12.19 18.74
N GLY A 85 -6.39 -13.05 17.71
CA GLY A 85 -7.17 -12.94 16.49
C GLY A 85 -6.63 -11.87 15.52
N HIS A 86 -5.44 -11.33 15.77
CA HIS A 86 -4.85 -10.31 14.90
C HIS A 86 -4.10 -10.90 13.72
N PHE A 87 -4.12 -10.21 12.57
CA PHE A 87 -3.44 -10.65 11.37
C PHE A 87 -2.95 -9.47 10.51
N ASN A 88 -2.07 -9.75 9.56
CA ASN A 88 -1.67 -8.81 8.52
C ASN A 88 -2.48 -9.10 7.23
N PRO A 89 -3.35 -8.20 6.75
CA PRO A 89 -4.14 -8.43 5.53
C PRO A 89 -3.29 -8.40 4.25
N PHE A 90 -2.02 -7.99 4.33
CA PHE A 90 -1.12 -7.89 3.19
C PHE A 90 0.13 -8.79 3.37
N PRO A 91 -0.02 -10.11 3.57
CA PRO A 91 1.10 -10.98 3.94
C PRO A 91 2.16 -11.14 2.84
N ALA A 92 1.78 -10.95 1.58
CA ALA A 92 2.68 -11.03 0.43
C ALA A 92 3.24 -9.68 -0.01
N TYR A 93 2.84 -8.57 0.64
CA TYR A 93 3.33 -7.24 0.28
C TYR A 93 4.78 -7.04 0.75
N PRO A 94 5.69 -6.56 -0.11
CA PRO A 94 7.09 -6.34 0.26
C PRO A 94 7.23 -5.04 1.05
N PHE A 95 7.00 -5.10 2.36
CA PHE A 95 7.21 -3.96 3.26
C PHE A 95 8.65 -3.45 3.22
N THR A 96 8.81 -2.14 3.29
CA THR A 96 10.11 -1.45 3.21
C THR A 96 10.87 -1.46 4.53
N GLY A 97 10.19 -1.72 5.65
CA GLY A 97 10.77 -1.80 6.98
C GLY A 97 10.17 -2.92 7.83
N SER A 98 10.31 -2.81 9.15
CA SER A 98 9.88 -3.84 10.11
C SER A 98 8.41 -3.71 10.51
N LEU A 99 7.79 -2.54 10.33
CA LEU A 99 6.41 -2.30 10.72
C LEU A 99 5.43 -3.13 9.89
N ARG A 100 4.40 -3.65 10.57
CA ARG A 100 3.29 -4.38 9.97
C ARG A 100 1.97 -3.84 10.49
N PRO A 101 0.92 -3.80 9.65
CA PRO A 101 -0.41 -3.47 10.14
C PRO A 101 -0.97 -4.62 10.98
N VAL A 102 -1.75 -4.28 12.00
CA VAL A 102 -2.39 -5.24 12.92
C VAL A 102 -3.90 -5.12 12.78
N TYR A 103 -4.52 -6.08 12.09
CA TYR A 103 -5.96 -6.16 11.84
C TYR A 103 -6.62 -7.25 12.70
N PRO A 104 -7.96 -7.28 12.87
CA PRO A 104 -8.93 -6.32 12.35
C PRO A 104 -8.75 -4.95 12.99
N LEU A 105 -9.13 -3.89 12.29
CA LEU A 105 -9.23 -2.57 12.93
C LEU A 105 -10.44 -2.57 13.88
N SER A 106 -10.38 -1.78 14.96
CA SER A 106 -11.59 -1.56 15.76
C SER A 106 -12.67 -0.88 14.90
N PRO A 107 -13.98 -1.12 15.18
CA PRO A 107 -15.07 -0.51 14.45
C PRO A 107 -14.96 1.02 14.40
N ARG A 108 -15.48 1.61 13.32
CA ARG A 108 -15.48 3.07 13.17
C ARG A 108 -16.31 3.74 14.27
N SER A 109 -15.71 4.72 14.96
CA SER A 109 -16.39 5.49 16.01
C SER A 109 -17.55 6.33 15.45
N SER A 110 -18.66 6.38 16.19
CA SER A 110 -19.88 7.12 15.80
C SER A 110 -19.83 8.58 16.25
N VAL A 111 -20.27 9.50 15.39
CA VAL A 111 -20.39 10.93 15.73
C VAL A 111 -21.85 11.32 15.97
N PRO A 112 -22.21 11.85 17.16
CA PRO A 112 -23.58 12.28 17.47
C PRO A 112 -24.14 13.33 16.50
N ASP A 113 -25.47 13.40 16.39
CA ASP A 113 -26.14 14.32 15.44
C ASP A 113 -26.05 15.80 15.82
N ARG A 114 -25.82 16.11 17.10
CA ARG A 114 -25.58 17.50 17.54
C ARG A 114 -24.32 18.12 16.94
N ILE A 115 -23.33 17.30 16.56
CA ILE A 115 -22.05 17.78 16.02
C ILE A 115 -22.23 18.09 14.55
N ARG A 116 -21.86 19.31 14.14
CA ARG A 116 -21.86 19.72 12.75
C ARG A 116 -20.86 18.88 11.96
N LYS A 117 -21.34 18.22 10.91
CA LYS A 117 -20.55 17.33 10.07
C LYS A 117 -20.07 18.04 8.79
N PRO A 118 -18.86 17.75 8.28
CA PRO A 118 -18.45 18.15 6.94
C PRO A 118 -19.26 17.41 5.85
N ASP A 119 -19.17 17.87 4.60
CA ASP A 119 -19.94 17.34 3.47
C ASP A 119 -19.59 15.88 3.12
N TYR A 120 -18.37 15.43 3.45
CA TYR A 120 -17.91 14.06 3.26
C TYR A 120 -18.25 13.10 4.40
N ALA A 121 -18.77 13.56 5.54
CA ALA A 121 -18.87 12.71 6.73
C ALA A 121 -19.70 11.44 6.51
N SER A 122 -20.73 11.48 5.66
CA SER A 122 -21.62 10.35 5.40
C SER A 122 -21.09 9.37 4.35
N ASN A 123 -20.46 9.88 3.28
CA ASN A 123 -20.14 9.10 2.09
C ASN A 123 -18.64 9.09 1.73
N GLY A 124 -17.82 9.82 2.47
CA GLY A 124 -16.39 9.97 2.27
C GLY A 124 -15.95 10.79 1.05
N ILE A 125 -16.86 11.54 0.43
CA ILE A 125 -16.60 12.30 -0.80
C ILE A 125 -16.60 13.81 -0.47
N PRO A 126 -15.43 14.49 -0.45
CA PRO A 126 -15.32 15.92 -0.16
C PRO A 126 -15.72 16.76 -1.38
N LYS A 127 -17.03 16.86 -1.63
CA LYS A 127 -17.58 17.50 -2.84
C LYS A 127 -17.16 18.96 -2.97
N SER A 128 -17.13 19.70 -1.87
CA SER A 128 -16.71 21.11 -1.85
C SER A 128 -15.26 21.31 -2.27
N GLU A 129 -14.39 20.32 -2.06
CA GLU A 129 -12.98 20.34 -2.47
C GLU A 129 -12.78 19.90 -3.93
N GLN A 130 -13.73 19.18 -4.51
CA GLN A 130 -13.71 18.74 -5.91
C GLN A 130 -14.21 19.81 -6.88
N VAL A 131 -14.77 20.91 -6.36
CA VAL A 131 -15.14 22.07 -7.17
C VAL A 131 -13.86 22.70 -7.73
N PHE A 132 -13.76 22.83 -9.05
CA PHE A 132 -12.61 23.48 -9.67
C PHE A 132 -12.57 24.96 -9.30
N VAL A 133 -11.67 25.30 -8.39
CA VAL A 133 -11.24 26.65 -8.10
C VAL A 133 -9.83 26.77 -8.67
N GLY A 134 -9.60 27.69 -9.61
CA GLY A 134 -8.31 27.79 -10.31
C GLY A 134 -7.12 27.74 -9.33
N ARG A 135 -6.06 26.99 -9.67
CA ARG A 135 -4.97 26.60 -8.77
C ARG A 135 -4.28 27.75 -8.00
N ASN A 136 -4.36 28.96 -8.53
CA ASN A 136 -3.72 30.15 -7.97
C ASN A 136 -4.68 31.03 -7.15
N LYS A 137 -5.94 30.62 -6.98
CA LYS A 137 -6.95 31.38 -6.24
C LYS A 137 -6.93 30.97 -4.77
N VAL A 138 -6.22 31.74 -3.96
CA VAL A 138 -6.19 31.58 -2.50
C VAL A 138 -7.32 32.39 -1.86
N LYS A 139 -8.08 31.78 -0.96
CA LYS A 139 -9.16 32.45 -0.23
C LYS A 139 -8.58 33.44 0.78
N ILE A 140 -9.01 34.70 0.70
CA ILE A 140 -8.75 35.70 1.75
C ILE A 140 -9.92 35.67 2.73
N LEU A 141 -9.64 35.29 3.98
CA LEU A 141 -10.67 35.11 5.01
C LEU A 141 -11.20 36.46 5.52
N THR A 142 -12.52 36.53 5.70
CA THR A 142 -13.19 37.60 6.45
C THR A 142 -12.83 37.53 7.95
N LYS A 143 -13.11 38.59 8.72
CA LYS A 143 -12.85 38.59 10.17
C LYS A 143 -13.58 37.46 10.90
N ALA A 144 -14.84 37.20 10.56
CA ALA A 144 -15.60 36.10 11.16
C ALA A 144 -14.98 34.72 10.87
N GLU A 145 -14.51 34.49 9.64
CA GLU A 145 -13.83 33.24 9.27
C GLU A 145 -12.48 33.10 9.96
N GLN A 146 -11.73 34.20 10.13
CA GLN A 146 -10.49 34.19 10.91
C GLN A 146 -10.74 33.80 12.38
N GLU A 147 -11.79 34.32 13.03
CA GLU A 147 -12.15 33.88 14.39
C GLU A 147 -12.56 32.40 14.43
N GLY A 148 -13.28 31.92 13.42
CA GLY A 148 -13.58 30.50 13.25
C GLY A 148 -12.31 29.63 13.19
N MET A 149 -11.33 30.03 12.38
CA MET A 149 -10.04 29.35 12.28
C MET A 149 -9.27 29.39 13.60
N ARG A 150 -9.20 30.53 14.29
CA ARG A 150 -8.52 30.63 15.60
C ARG A 150 -9.14 29.68 16.62
N LYS A 151 -10.48 29.61 16.69
CA LYS A 151 -11.18 28.67 17.58
C LYS A 151 -10.84 27.22 17.20
N ALA A 152 -10.97 26.85 15.93
CA ALA A 152 -10.71 25.49 15.47
C ALA A 152 -9.25 25.05 15.72
N CYS A 153 -8.27 25.91 15.40
CA CYS A 153 -6.85 25.62 15.62
C CYS A 153 -6.50 25.49 17.12
N ARG A 154 -7.10 26.32 17.99
CA ARG A 154 -6.91 26.17 19.44
C ARG A 154 -7.44 24.82 19.94
N LEU A 155 -8.64 24.43 19.52
CA LEU A 155 -9.21 23.14 19.90
C LEU A 155 -8.38 21.96 19.33
N GLY A 156 -7.89 22.07 18.10
CA GLY A 156 -6.97 21.09 17.52
C GLY A 156 -5.69 20.92 18.34
N ARG A 157 -5.11 22.02 18.82
CA ARG A 157 -3.94 21.98 19.72
C ARG A 157 -4.28 21.27 21.04
N GLU A 158 -5.41 21.60 21.67
CA GLU A 158 -5.82 20.96 22.92
C GLU A 158 -6.01 19.44 22.76
N VAL A 159 -6.61 19.00 21.64
CA VAL A 159 -6.80 17.57 21.33
C VAL A 159 -5.44 16.88 21.13
N LEU A 160 -4.51 17.51 20.40
CA LEU A 160 -3.15 17.00 20.24
C LEU A 160 -2.43 16.86 21.60
N ASP A 161 -2.54 17.86 22.48
CA ASP A 161 -1.95 17.82 23.82
C ASP A 161 -2.56 16.71 24.70
N ILE A 162 -3.85 16.41 24.54
CA ILE A 162 -4.51 15.29 25.22
C ILE A 162 -3.97 13.96 24.70
N ALA A 163 -3.93 13.78 23.38
CA ALA A 163 -3.44 12.56 22.76
C ALA A 163 -1.97 12.29 23.10
N ALA A 164 -1.13 13.34 23.12
CA ALA A 164 0.29 13.23 23.45
C ALA A 164 0.55 12.68 24.86
N ARG A 165 -0.33 12.94 25.84
CA ARG A 165 -0.19 12.43 27.22
C ARG A 165 -0.43 10.92 27.33
N GLU A 166 -1.07 10.32 26.34
CA GLU A 166 -1.34 8.88 26.32
C GLU A 166 -0.18 8.07 25.72
N ILE A 167 0.80 8.74 25.09
CA ILE A 167 1.93 8.08 24.43
C ILE A 167 2.86 7.47 25.48
N LYS A 168 2.94 6.13 25.48
CA LYS A 168 3.91 5.34 26.26
C LYS A 168 4.04 3.94 25.66
N PRO A 169 5.16 3.22 25.92
CA PRO A 169 5.30 1.83 25.50
C PRO A 169 4.11 0.96 25.94
N GLY A 170 3.67 0.07 25.05
CA GLY A 170 2.53 -0.83 25.26
C GLY A 170 1.17 -0.25 24.85
N VAL A 171 1.02 1.07 24.73
CA VAL A 171 -0.23 1.68 24.25
C VAL A 171 -0.40 1.44 22.76
N THR A 172 -1.60 1.07 22.31
CA THR A 172 -1.91 0.91 20.90
C THR A 172 -2.25 2.25 20.25
N THR A 173 -2.00 2.38 18.96
CA THR A 173 -2.43 3.60 18.24
C THR A 173 -3.95 3.69 18.14
N ASP A 174 -4.67 2.57 18.15
CA ASP A 174 -6.14 2.53 18.26
C ASP A 174 -6.66 3.13 19.57
N HIS A 175 -5.96 2.96 20.69
CA HIS A 175 -6.29 3.65 21.95
C HIS A 175 -6.17 5.17 21.80
N ILE A 176 -5.08 5.64 21.20
CA ILE A 176 -4.85 7.07 20.95
C ILE A 176 -5.96 7.65 20.07
N ASP A 177 -6.39 6.92 19.02
CA ASP A 177 -7.53 7.32 18.19
C ASP A 177 -8.83 7.48 18.98
N LYS A 178 -9.14 6.55 19.89
CA LYS A 178 -10.33 6.64 20.75
C LYS A 178 -10.27 7.87 21.66
N VAL A 179 -9.09 8.20 22.18
CA VAL A 179 -8.88 9.40 23.01
C VAL A 179 -9.06 10.67 22.19
N VAL A 180 -8.48 10.75 20.99
CA VAL A 180 -8.68 11.88 20.06
C VAL A 180 -10.15 12.04 19.72
N HIS A 181 -10.82 10.94 19.37
CA HIS A 181 -12.25 10.95 19.05
C HIS A 181 -13.08 11.52 20.19
N ALA A 182 -12.89 11.01 21.41
CA ALA A 182 -13.60 11.47 22.61
C ALA A 182 -13.34 12.96 22.88
N ALA A 183 -12.08 13.40 22.80
CA ALA A 183 -11.71 14.79 23.02
C ALA A 183 -12.34 15.76 22.00
N CYS A 184 -12.53 15.32 20.74
CA CYS A 184 -13.29 16.05 19.74
C CYS A 184 -14.78 16.14 20.11
N MET A 185 -15.40 15.04 20.58
CA MET A 185 -16.81 15.01 20.97
C MET A 185 -17.12 15.93 22.14
N GLU A 186 -16.23 16.00 23.13
CA GLU A 186 -16.30 16.91 24.28
C GLU A 186 -16.23 18.38 23.88
N ARG A 187 -15.61 18.67 22.74
CA ARG A 187 -15.44 20.01 22.16
C ARG A 187 -16.47 20.33 21.09
N ASP A 188 -17.54 19.53 20.98
CA ASP A 188 -18.57 19.59 19.94
C ASP A 188 -17.98 19.75 18.52
N SER A 189 -16.90 19.02 18.26
CA SER A 189 -16.10 19.12 17.04
C SER A 189 -16.06 17.78 16.31
N TYR A 190 -16.05 17.84 14.97
CA TYR A 190 -15.88 16.64 14.13
C TYR A 190 -14.38 16.36 13.91
N PRO A 191 -13.88 15.13 14.13
CA PRO A 191 -12.52 14.77 13.76
C PRO A 191 -12.40 14.66 12.24
N SER A 192 -11.85 15.69 11.59
CA SER A 192 -11.81 15.84 10.12
C SER A 192 -11.31 14.60 9.35
N PRO A 193 -10.29 13.85 9.80
CA PRO A 193 -9.85 12.64 9.09
C PRO A 193 -10.96 11.57 8.98
N LEU A 194 -11.92 11.53 9.92
CA LEU A 194 -12.92 10.48 9.97
C LEU A 194 -13.78 10.47 8.70
N ASN A 195 -13.73 9.33 8.00
CA ASN A 195 -14.38 9.07 6.73
C ASN A 195 -13.93 9.97 5.57
N TYR A 196 -12.99 10.90 5.75
CA TYR A 196 -12.45 11.70 4.65
C TYR A 196 -11.75 10.80 3.62
N CYS A 197 -12.22 10.79 2.36
CA CYS A 197 -11.78 9.82 1.35
C CYS A 197 -11.82 8.37 1.85
N HIS A 198 -12.82 8.05 2.68
CA HIS A 198 -13.00 6.77 3.37
C HIS A 198 -11.94 6.39 4.40
N PHE A 199 -11.11 7.33 4.86
CA PHE A 199 -10.16 7.09 5.95
C PHE A 199 -10.91 6.61 7.22
N PRO A 200 -10.51 5.51 7.86
CA PRO A 200 -11.38 4.78 8.78
C PRO A 200 -11.36 5.30 10.22
N LYS A 201 -10.45 6.21 10.56
CA LYS A 201 -10.13 6.63 11.94
C LYS A 201 -10.22 8.15 12.09
N SER A 202 -10.15 8.62 13.33
CA SER A 202 -10.31 10.03 13.71
C SER A 202 -8.99 10.81 13.65
N VAL A 203 -7.85 10.11 13.64
CA VAL A 203 -6.50 10.66 13.61
C VAL A 203 -5.58 9.74 12.80
N CYS A 204 -4.48 10.27 12.28
CA CYS A 204 -3.36 9.51 11.74
C CYS A 204 -2.30 9.27 12.83
N THR A 205 -1.75 8.07 12.86
CA THR A 205 -0.65 7.70 13.76
C THR A 205 0.46 7.08 12.94
N SER A 206 1.59 7.77 12.81
CA SER A 206 2.66 7.40 11.87
C SER A 206 3.96 7.09 12.62
N PRO A 207 4.16 5.83 13.04
CA PRO A 207 5.39 5.42 13.71
C PRO A 207 6.54 5.17 12.72
N ASN A 208 7.78 5.51 13.12
CA ASN A 208 9.03 5.16 12.45
C ASN A 208 9.05 5.42 10.92
N GLU A 209 9.11 4.36 10.10
CA GLU A 209 9.18 4.48 8.63
C GLU A 209 7.84 4.85 7.95
N VAL A 210 6.75 4.97 8.72
CA VAL A 210 5.48 5.49 8.20
C VAL A 210 5.59 7.00 8.04
N ILE A 211 5.65 7.46 6.79
CA ILE A 211 5.83 8.88 6.45
C ILE A 211 4.64 9.72 6.96
N CYS A 212 3.42 9.32 6.61
CA CYS A 212 2.18 9.98 7.00
C CYS A 212 0.98 9.03 6.80
N HIS A 213 -0.20 9.45 7.26
CA HIS A 213 -1.47 8.73 7.10
C HIS A 213 -1.46 7.28 7.63
N GLY A 214 -0.62 6.99 8.63
CA GLY A 214 -0.70 5.70 9.31
C GLY A 214 -2.06 5.52 9.97
N ILE A 215 -2.71 4.38 9.73
CA ILE A 215 -4.03 4.09 10.28
C ILE A 215 -3.88 3.53 11.70
N PRO A 216 -4.49 4.17 12.72
CA PRO A 216 -4.56 3.62 14.07
C PRO A 216 -5.02 2.16 14.11
N ASN A 217 -4.25 1.31 14.79
CA ASN A 217 -4.48 -0.13 14.84
C ASN A 217 -3.98 -0.72 16.18
N TYR A 218 -4.03 -2.05 16.31
CA TYR A 218 -3.69 -2.72 17.56
C TYR A 218 -2.19 -2.95 17.79
N ARG A 219 -1.29 -2.39 16.96
CA ARG A 219 0.15 -2.43 17.23
C ARG A 219 0.43 -1.65 18.52
N PRO A 220 1.01 -2.27 19.56
CA PRO A 220 1.51 -1.53 20.71
C PRO A 220 2.75 -0.73 20.32
N LEU A 221 2.85 0.50 20.82
CA LEU A 221 4.06 1.30 20.73
C LEU A 221 5.20 0.62 21.49
N GLN A 222 6.40 0.66 20.92
CA GLN A 222 7.59 0.09 21.52
C GLN A 222 8.48 1.21 22.08
N ASP A 223 9.26 0.90 23.11
CA ASP A 223 10.27 1.84 23.59
C ASP A 223 11.29 2.12 22.47
N GLY A 224 11.61 3.40 22.27
CA GLY A 224 12.44 3.87 21.17
C GLY A 224 11.71 4.14 19.84
N ASP A 225 10.41 3.83 19.72
CA ASP A 225 9.62 4.29 18.56
C ASP A 225 9.55 5.83 18.54
N ILE A 226 9.60 6.41 17.35
CA ILE A 226 9.15 7.79 17.11
C ILE A 226 7.74 7.75 16.53
N LEU A 227 6.87 8.68 16.94
CA LEU A 227 5.47 8.70 16.52
C LEU A 227 5.03 10.12 16.15
N ASN A 228 4.49 10.27 14.94
CA ASN A 228 3.72 11.44 14.55
C ASN A 228 2.21 11.22 14.79
N LEU A 229 1.52 12.27 15.25
CA LEU A 229 0.07 12.36 15.39
C LEU A 229 -0.44 13.51 14.51
N ASP A 230 -1.47 13.25 13.71
CA ASP A 230 -2.10 14.24 12.81
C ASP A 230 -3.63 14.05 12.73
#